data_AF-A0A965FWF6-F1
#
_entry.id   AF-A0A965FWF6-F1
#
_cell.length_a   1.000
_cell.length_b   1.000
_cell.length_c   1.000
_cell.angle_alpha   90.00
_cell.angle_beta   90.00
_cell.angle_gamma   90.00
#
_symmetry.space_group_name_H-M   'P 1'
#
loop_
_entity.id
_entity.type
_entity.pdbx_description
1 polymer ?
#
loop_
_entity_poly.entity_id
_entity_poly.type
_entity_poly.pdbx_seq_one_letter_code
_entity_poly.pdbx_strand_id
1 'polypeptide(L)' 'HLGLNKPIYQRTAAYGHFGRAPDADGGFSWERTDLIDALKKAV' A
#
# COMPACT_ATOMS: atom_id res chain seq x y z
N HIS A 1 9.37 -5.07 -0.09
CA HIS A 1 8.82 -3.69 -0.14
C HIS A 1 7.35 -3.66 0.24
N LEU A 2 6.43 -4.27 -0.53
CA LEU A 2 4.99 -4.25 -0.21
C LEU A 2 4.54 -5.31 0.82
N GLY A 3 5.16 -6.50 0.85
CA GLY A 3 4.82 -7.53 1.85
C GLY A 3 3.55 -8.32 1.53
N LEU A 4 3.34 -8.65 0.24
CA LEU A 4 2.09 -9.21 -0.29
C LEU A 4 1.84 -10.69 0.01
N ASN A 5 2.84 -11.44 0.51
CA ASN A 5 2.66 -12.85 0.88
C ASN A 5 1.97 -12.97 2.25
N LYS A 6 0.72 -12.47 2.32
CA LYS A 6 -0.12 -12.37 3.52
C LYS A 6 -1.61 -12.40 3.12
N PRO A 7 -2.53 -12.83 4.00
CA PRO A 7 -3.96 -12.87 3.72
C PRO A 7 -4.64 -11.49 3.88
N ILE A 8 -4.25 -10.51 3.06
CA ILE A 8 -4.74 -9.12 3.14
C ILE A 8 -5.82 -8.77 2.10
N TYR A 9 -6.24 -9.73 1.27
CA TYR A 9 -7.02 -9.47 0.05
C TYR A 9 -8.54 -9.37 0.26
N GLN A 10 -9.09 -9.93 1.34
CA GLN A 10 -10.55 -9.96 1.55
C GLN A 10 -11.17 -8.55 1.54
N ARG A 11 -10.51 -7.57 2.17
CA ARG A 11 -10.97 -6.17 2.22
C ARG A 11 -10.91 -5.46 0.86
N THR A 12 -10.11 -5.96 -0.08
CA THR A 12 -9.99 -5.36 -1.42
C THR A 12 -11.10 -5.78 -2.37
N ALA A 13 -11.86 -6.83 -2.03
CA ALA A 13 -12.91 -7.39 -2.89
C ALA A 13 -14.17 -6.50 -3.01
N ALA A 14 -14.31 -5.49 -2.16
CA ALA A 14 -15.41 -4.53 -2.20
C ALA A 14 -14.90 -3.09 -1.99
N TYR A 15 -15.63 -2.13 -2.56
CA TYR A 15 -15.35 -0.69 -2.46
C TYR A 15 -14.00 -0.27 -3.03
N GLY A 16 -13.49 -1.01 -4.02
CA GLY A 16 -12.28 -0.68 -4.79
C GLY A 16 -10.96 -1.11 -4.14
N HIS A 17 -9.90 -1.20 -4.95
CA HIS A 17 -8.56 -1.60 -4.50
C HIS A 17 -7.69 -0.40 -4.06
N PHE A 18 -8.08 0.82 -4.44
CA PHE A 18 -7.25 2.03 -4.35
C PHE A 18 -7.93 3.15 -3.56
N GLY A 19 -7.14 4.13 -3.12
CA GLY A 19 -7.63 5.34 -2.45
C GLY A 19 -8.01 5.13 -0.98
N ARG A 20 -7.56 4.03 -0.37
CA ARG A 20 -7.76 3.71 1.05
C ARG A 20 -6.44 3.72 1.78
N ALA A 21 -6.42 4.22 3.01
CA ALA A 21 -5.20 4.32 3.79
C ALA A 21 -4.54 2.94 4.04
N PRO A 22 -3.20 2.86 4.04
CA PRO A 22 -2.46 1.65 4.38
C PRO A 22 -2.74 1.25 5.84
N ASP A 23 -2.89 -0.06 6.04
CA ASP A 23 -3.20 -0.67 7.33
C ASP A 23 -1.92 -1.23 7.99
N ALA A 24 -1.92 -1.34 9.32
CA ALA A 24 -0.76 -1.76 10.10
C ALA A 24 -0.36 -3.22 9.83
N ASP A 25 -1.31 -4.07 9.44
CA ASP A 25 -1.07 -5.48 9.11
C ASP A 25 -0.49 -5.71 7.71
N GLY A 26 -0.43 -4.66 6.89
CA GLY A 26 0.02 -4.68 5.50
C GLY A 26 -1.11 -4.54 4.47
N GLY A 27 -2.37 -4.40 4.90
CA GLY A 27 -3.46 -4.01 4.01
C GLY A 27 -3.15 -2.72 3.25
N PHE A 28 -3.49 -2.68 1.97
CA PHE A 28 -3.24 -1.51 1.10
C PHE A 28 -1.80 -0.99 1.13
N SER A 29 -0.81 -1.88 1.29
CA SER A 29 0.61 -1.49 1.34
C SER A 29 1.07 -0.68 0.13
N TRP A 30 0.39 -0.81 -1.01
CA TRP A 30 0.66 -0.07 -2.25
C TRP A 30 0.17 1.39 -2.22
N GLU A 31 -0.65 1.76 -1.25
CA GLU A 31 -1.11 3.15 -1.05
C GLU A 31 -0.13 3.96 -0.20
N ARG A 32 0.97 3.34 0.28
CA ARG A 32 2.03 4.06 0.98
C ARG A 32 2.78 4.97 0.01
N THR A 33 3.08 6.17 0.48
CA THR A 33 3.88 7.18 -0.22
C THR A 33 5.28 7.34 0.39
N ASP A 34 5.77 6.27 1.01
CA ASP A 34 7.05 6.20 1.74
C ASP A 34 8.30 6.40 0.86
N LEU A 35 8.14 6.34 -0.46
CA LEU A 35 9.21 6.59 -1.43
C LEU A 35 9.31 8.06 -1.91
N ILE A 36 8.43 8.97 -1.49
CA ILE A 36 8.39 10.36 -2.00
C ILE A 36 9.77 11.04 -1.90
N ASP A 37 10.40 11.02 -0.73
CA ASP A 37 11.64 11.76 -0.52
C ASP A 37 12.83 11.12 -1.24
N ALA A 38 12.84 9.80 -1.38
CA ALA A 38 13.84 9.08 -2.15
C ALA A 38 13.73 9.44 -3.64
N LEU A 39 12.51 9.49 -4.17
CA LEU A 39 12.26 9.88 -5.56
C LEU A 39 12.61 11.35 -5.81
N LYS A 40 12.27 12.26 -4.90
CA LYS A 40 12.62 13.68 -4.99
C LYS A 40 14.14 13.94 -4.99
N LYS A 41 14.92 13.10 -4.32
CA LYS A 41 16.39 13.21 -4.27
C LYS A 41 17.08 12.64 -5.51
N ALA A 42 16.39 11.80 -6.28
CA ALA A 42 16.96 11.11 -7.44
C ALA A 42 16.87 11.94 -8.75
N VAL A 43 16.23 13.11 -8.69
CA VAL A 43 16.06 14.07 -9.79
C VAL A 43 16.75 15.37 -9.39
#